data_AF-A0A7V9QZP6-F1
#
_entry.id   AF-A0A7V9QZP6-F1
#
_cell.length_a   1.000
_cell.length_b   1.000
_cell.length_c   1.000
_cell.angle_alpha   90.00
_cell.angle_beta   90.00
_cell.angle_gamma   90.00
#
_symmetry.space_group_name_H-M   'P 1'
#
loop_
_entity.id
_entity.type
_entity.pdbx_description
1 polymer ?
#
loop_
_entity_poly.entity_id
_entity_poly.type
_entity_poly.pdbx_seq_one_letter_code
_entity_poly.pdbx_strand_id
1 'polypeptide(L)' 'AAARRFFRVDAESVVVAALEALGKRGEVDKSKATEALAKYRIADPTAVASVKQEGAGA' A
#
# COMPACT_ATOMS: atom_id res chain seq x y z
N ALA A 1 9.69 6.09 -6.72
CA ALA A 1 8.78 5.59 -5.67
C ALA A 1 7.46 6.35 -5.71
N ALA A 2 7.50 7.69 -5.75
CA ALA A 2 6.32 8.55 -5.85
C ALA A 2 5.32 8.18 -6.96
N ALA A 3 5.77 7.88 -8.19
CA ALA A 3 4.87 7.48 -9.29
C ALA A 3 4.07 6.21 -8.96
N ARG A 4 4.72 5.18 -8.39
CA ARG A 4 4.03 3.93 -8.00
C ARG A 4 2.95 4.20 -6.94
N ARG A 5 3.25 5.05 -5.95
CA ARG A 5 2.28 5.46 -4.93
C ARG A 5 1.13 6.26 -5.52
N PHE A 6 1.39 7.20 -6.42
CA PHE A 6 0.36 8.01 -7.08
C PHE A 6 -0.65 7.11 -7.81
N PHE A 7 -0.17 6.10 -8.53
CA PHE A 7 -1.02 5.11 -9.22
C PHE A 7 -1.45 3.93 -8.34
N ARG A 8 -1.08 3.90 -7.05
CA ARG A 8 -1.38 2.82 -6.10
C ARG A 8 -0.94 1.42 -6.56
N VAL A 9 0.22 1.35 -7.21
CA VAL A 9 0.86 0.09 -7.68
C VAL A 9 2.10 -0.27 -6.86
N ASP A 10 2.35 0.43 -5.76
CA ASP A 10 3.37 0.07 -4.79
C ASP A 10 2.98 -1.16 -3.95
N ALA A 11 3.98 -1.75 -3.29
CA ALA A 11 3.80 -2.99 -2.53
C ALA A 11 2.76 -2.84 -1.41
N GLU A 12 2.75 -1.70 -0.72
CA GLU A 12 1.85 -1.43 0.38
C GLU A 12 0.39 -1.33 -0.10
N SER A 13 0.14 -0.74 -1.27
CA SER A 13 -1.17 -0.74 -1.92
C SER A 13 -1.64 -2.17 -2.24
N VAL A 14 -0.73 -3.03 -2.72
CA VAL A 14 -1.03 -4.45 -3.00
C VAL A 14 -1.35 -5.21 -1.70
N VAL A 15 -0.61 -4.95 -0.61
CA VAL A 15 -0.85 -5.56 0.70
C VAL A 15 -2.24 -5.22 1.23
N VAL A 16 -2.65 -3.94 1.16
CA VAL A 16 -4.00 -3.52 1.58
C VAL A 16 -5.07 -4.23 0.76
N ALA A 17 -4.94 -4.27 -0.57
CA ALA A 17 -5.90 -4.97 -1.44
C ALA A 17 -5.99 -6.48 -1.13
N ALA A 18 -4.86 -7.12 -0.83
CA ALA A 18 -4.82 -8.53 -0.44
C ALA A 18 -5.54 -8.77 0.90
N LEU A 19 -5.30 -7.91 1.90
CA LEU A 19 -5.96 -7.98 3.21
C LEU A 19 -7.48 -7.75 3.10
N GLU A 20 -7.92 -6.82 2.26
CA GLU A 20 -9.35 -6.62 1.99
C GLU A 20 -9.98 -7.88 1.37
N ALA A 21 -9.31 -8.49 0.39
CA ALA A 21 -9.81 -9.70 -0.26
C ALA A 21 -9.88 -10.88 0.71
N LEU A 22 -8.86 -11.08 1.55
CA LEU A 22 -8.84 -12.09 2.60
C LEU A 22 -9.93 -11.84 3.67
N GLY A 23 -10.11 -10.58 4.08
CA GLY A 23 -11.13 -10.20 5.06
C GLY A 23 -12.56 -10.40 4.56
N LYS A 24 -12.81 -10.20 3.26
CA LYS A 24 -14.09 -10.54 2.61
C LYS A 24 -14.38 -12.04 2.65
N ARG A 25 -13.35 -12.89 2.59
CA ARG A 25 -13.45 -14.36 2.68
C ARG A 25 -13.49 -14.89 4.13
N GLY A 26 -13.24 -14.02 5.13
CA GLY A 26 -13.21 -14.40 6.53
C GLY A 26 -11.92 -15.10 6.98
N GLU A 27 -10.88 -15.07 6.14
CA GLU A 27 -9.58 -15.70 6.44
C GLU A 27 -8.71 -14.84 7.38
N VAL A 28 -8.96 -13.52 7.40
CA VAL A 28 -8.32 -12.57 8.32
C VAL A 28 -9.37 -11.61 8.88
N ASP A 29 -9.05 -10.98 10.01
CA ASP A 29 -9.89 -9.90 10.55
C ASP A 29 -9.97 -8.73 9.55
N LYS A 30 -11.20 -8.32 9.23
CA LYS A 30 -11.48 -7.22 8.28
C LYS A 30 -10.82 -5.90 8.68
N SER A 31 -10.59 -5.67 9.97
CA SER A 31 -9.90 -4.49 10.49
C SER A 31 -8.44 -4.40 10.05
N LYS A 32 -7.82 -5.52 9.65
CA LYS A 32 -6.41 -5.55 9.21
C LYS A 32 -6.16 -4.70 7.97
N ALA A 33 -7.11 -4.65 7.05
CA ALA A 33 -7.02 -3.77 5.88
C ALA A 33 -6.99 -2.29 6.29
N THR A 34 -7.88 -1.89 7.20
CA THR A 34 -7.95 -0.52 7.74
C THR A 34 -6.70 -0.16 8.52
N GLU A 35 -6.19 -1.08 9.35
CA GLU A 35 -4.94 -0.91 10.10
C GLU A 35 -3.76 -0.70 9.14
N ALA A 36 -3.64 -1.52 8.10
CA ALA A 36 -2.61 -1.39 7.08
C ALA A 36 -2.72 -0.07 6.31
N LEU A 37 -3.93 0.35 5.95
CA LEU A 37 -4.17 1.61 5.24
C LEU A 37 -3.69 2.82 6.07
N ALA A 38 -3.98 2.81 7.38
CA ALA A 38 -3.50 3.84 8.31
C ALA A 38 -1.98 3.78 8.49
N LYS A 39 -1.42 2.58 8.71
CA LYS A 39 0.01 2.35 8.93
C LYS A 39 0.87 2.81 7.75
N TYR A 40 0.45 2.48 6.53
CA TYR A 40 1.21 2.81 5.31
C TYR A 40 0.89 4.20 4.75
N ARG A 41 -0.10 4.89 5.33
CA ARG A 41 -0.55 6.22 4.90
C ARG A 41 -0.83 6.24 3.39
N ILE A 42 -1.54 5.24 2.88
CA ILE A 42 -1.80 5.07 1.43
C ILE A 42 -2.48 6.31 0.81
N ALA A 43 -3.27 7.04 1.60
CA ALA A 43 -3.95 8.25 1.18
C ALA A 43 -3.01 9.47 1.02
N ASP A 44 -1.81 9.42 1.58
CA ASP A 44 -0.78 10.46 1.46
C ASP A 44 0.25 10.05 0.39
N PRO A 45 0.19 10.61 -0.83
CA PRO A 45 1.13 10.26 -1.89
C PRO A 45 2.58 10.69 -1.58
N THR A 46 2.78 11.61 -0.62
CA THR A 46 4.10 12.09 -0.19
C THR A 46 4.72 11.21 0.89
N ALA A 47 3.97 10.26 1.47
CA ALA A 47 4.47 9.35 2.51
C ALA A 47 5.66 8.49 2.06
N VAL A 48 5.89 8.36 0.75
CA VAL A 48 7.00 7.62 0.14
C VAL A 48 8.10 8.52 -0.45
N ALA A 49 8.06 9.84 -0.20
CA ALA A 49 8.98 10.80 -0.80
C ALA A 49 10.46 10.52 -0.45
N SER A 50 10.73 10.00 0.75
CA SER A 50 12.07 9.64 1.22
C SER A 50 12.51 8.22 0.82
N VAL A 51 11.63 7.44 0.17
CA VAL A 51 11.95 6.06 -0.21
C VAL A 51 12.74 6.08 -1.51
N LYS A 52 14.02 5.68 -1.43
CA LYS A 52 14.88 5.53 -2.60
C LYS A 52 14.25 4.55 -3.58
N GLN A 53 14.08 4.97 -4.83
CA GLN A 53 13.64 4.07 -5.87
C GLN A 53 14.83 3.47 -6.60
N GLU A 54 14.89 2.15 -6.66
CA GLU A 54 15.82 1.44 -7.53
C GLU A 54 15.30 1.48 -8.99
N GLY A 55 16.21 1.56 -9.95
CA GLY A 55 15.89 1.51 -11.39
C GLY A 55 15.43 2.82 -12.05
N ALA A 56 15.56 3.97 -11.40
CA ALA A 56 15.18 5.28 -11.98
C ALA A 56 16.19 5.86 -12.99
N GLY A 57 17.22 5.10 -13.37
CA GLY A 57 18.31 5.56 -14.25
C GLY A 57 18.63 4.58 -15.39
N ALA A 58 17.61 3.91 -15.92
CA ALA A 58 17.70 3.17 -17.18
C ALA A 58 17.47 4.12 -18.36
#